data_AF-A0A136LJS9-F1
#
_entry.id   AF-A0A136LJS9-F1
#
_cell.length_a   1.000
_cell.length_b   1.000
_cell.length_c   1.000
_cell.angle_alpha   90.00
_cell.angle_beta   90.00
_cell.angle_gamma   90.00
#
_symmetry.space_group_name_H-M   'P 1'
#
loop_
_entity.id
_entity.type
_entity.pdbx_description
1 polymer ?
#
loop_
_entity_poly.entity_id
_entity_poly.type
_entity_poly.pdbx_seq_one_letter_code
_entity_poly.pdbx_strand_id
1 'polypeptide(L)'
;MFGIGWQIGGRPTAYLAAGLFALHPVILLNGRRAVQEGALLFFGLLSALTGAVLAARRARGAVSWYLWPALAASCALALASKHSALPFVAGALGWVFIAGCAQFKLRRILATAAALIVTGIMAGLGFIALSPALWSDPPARIGDLLQIRQELIDSQVAAFSDGPMPVQDRIAGVFTNPFLRPPQFFEAPAWAEYEPITQQIQAYTASPLAGYSSGGIIGWMLTAAMILGGIGLYIPRWRPRRDWAPTLGLSVWTAITVITLLLSPLDWQRYALPLLPEAVLFAAAGFTIIGRWIVLRSKR
;
A
#
# COMPACT_ATOMS: atom_id res chain seq x y z
N MET A 1 6.81 7.51 1.12
CA MET A 1 7.19 6.93 -0.19
C MET A 1 8.70 6.95 -0.46
N PHE A 2 9.35 8.12 -0.56
CA PHE A 2 10.79 8.25 -0.86
C PHE A 2 11.69 7.31 -0.03
N GLY A 3 11.50 7.28 1.30
CA GLY A 3 12.27 6.42 2.18
C GLY A 3 12.14 4.92 1.87
N ILE A 4 10.95 4.46 1.46
CA ILE A 4 10.71 3.05 1.11
C ILE A 4 11.39 2.73 -0.24
N GLY A 5 11.21 3.59 -1.24
CA GLY A 5 11.91 3.46 -2.53
C GLY A 5 13.44 3.48 -2.36
N TRP A 6 13.94 4.27 -1.41
CA TRP A 6 15.35 4.25 -1.05
C TRP A 6 15.77 2.89 -0.50
N GLN A 7 14.99 2.25 0.39
CA GLN A 7 15.29 0.92 0.91
C GLN A 7 15.35 -0.13 -0.21
N ILE A 8 14.42 -0.08 -1.17
CA ILE A 8 14.30 -1.06 -2.25
C ILE A 8 15.42 -0.90 -3.29
N GLY A 9 15.59 0.30 -3.86
CA GLY A 9 16.48 0.47 -5.01
C GLY A 9 17.47 1.63 -4.97
N GLY A 10 17.55 2.34 -3.84
CA GLY A 10 18.44 3.48 -3.65
C GLY A 10 17.89 4.76 -4.28
N ARG A 11 18.77 5.70 -4.63
CA ARG A 11 18.42 7.05 -5.11
C ARG A 11 17.43 7.07 -6.28
N PRO A 12 17.68 6.38 -7.41
CA PRO A 12 16.80 6.49 -8.58
C PRO A 12 15.38 6.01 -8.27
N THR A 13 15.28 4.84 -7.62
CA THR A 13 13.99 4.27 -7.22
C THR A 13 13.27 5.17 -6.21
N ALA A 14 13.98 5.81 -5.28
CA ALA A 14 13.39 6.72 -4.30
C ALA A 14 12.74 7.96 -4.96
N TYR A 15 13.45 8.61 -5.90
CA TYR A 15 12.93 9.78 -6.61
C TYR A 15 11.77 9.41 -7.53
N LEU A 16 11.91 8.34 -8.31
CA LEU A 16 10.85 7.85 -9.19
C LEU A 16 9.59 7.46 -8.39
N ALA A 17 9.75 6.70 -7.31
CA ALA A 17 8.64 6.32 -6.45
C ALA A 17 7.93 7.52 -5.83
N ALA A 18 8.69 8.51 -5.34
CA ALA A 18 8.12 9.71 -4.76
C ALA A 18 7.37 10.55 -5.80
N GLY A 19 7.95 10.76 -6.99
CA GLY A 19 7.32 11.52 -8.07
C GLY A 19 6.07 10.84 -8.60
N LEU A 20 6.14 9.55 -8.91
CA LEU A 20 4.98 8.76 -9.37
C LEU A 20 3.86 8.75 -8.32
N PHE A 21 4.18 8.58 -7.04
CA PHE A 21 3.18 8.61 -5.97
C PHE A 21 2.54 9.98 -5.81
N ALA A 22 3.34 11.05 -5.80
CA ALA A 22 2.86 12.42 -5.63
C ALA A 22 2.00 12.90 -6.81
N LEU A 23 2.26 12.36 -8.01
CA LEU A 23 1.51 12.69 -9.23
C LEU A 23 0.45 11.63 -9.59
N HIS A 24 0.21 10.65 -8.71
CA HIS A 24 -0.73 9.57 -9.00
C HIS A 24 -2.17 10.12 -8.95
N PRO A 25 -2.94 10.04 -10.05
CA PRO A 25 -4.23 10.74 -10.15
C PRO A 25 -5.26 10.23 -9.13
N VAL A 26 -5.30 8.92 -8.88
CA VAL A 26 -6.17 8.32 -7.83
C VAL A 26 -5.78 8.77 -6.42
N ILE A 27 -4.49 8.90 -6.12
CA ILE A 27 -4.02 9.36 -4.79
C ILE A 27 -4.34 10.84 -4.61
N LEU A 28 -4.10 11.66 -5.64
CA LEU A 28 -4.44 13.08 -5.64
C LEU A 28 -5.95 13.30 -5.45
N LEU A 29 -6.78 12.52 -6.16
CA LEU A 29 -8.23 12.59 -6.04
C LEU A 29 -8.70 12.28 -4.62
N ASN A 30 -8.24 11.16 -4.04
CA ASN A 30 -8.67 10.74 -2.71
C ASN A 30 -8.09 11.62 -1.60
N GLY A 31 -6.87 12.14 -1.77
CA GLY A 31 -6.27 13.08 -0.82
C GLY A 31 -6.99 14.43 -0.76
N ARG A 32 -7.55 14.90 -1.88
CA ARG A 32 -8.24 16.21 -1.96
C ARG A 32 -9.66 16.21 -1.42
N ARG A 33 -10.31 15.05 -1.37
CA ARG A 33 -11.68 14.95 -0.82
C ARG A 33 -11.73 15.18 0.70
N ALA A 34 -10.61 15.49 1.34
CA ALA A 34 -10.47 15.66 2.79
C ALA A 34 -11.01 14.46 3.58
N VAL A 35 -10.95 13.27 2.98
CA VAL A 35 -11.41 12.03 3.60
C VAL A 35 -10.24 11.37 4.31
N GLN A 36 -10.55 10.40 5.17
CA GLN A 36 -9.60 9.66 6.02
C GLN A 36 -8.47 8.95 5.23
N GLU A 37 -8.57 8.85 3.91
CA GLU A 37 -7.63 8.26 2.96
C GLU A 37 -6.25 8.92 3.02
N GLY A 38 -6.19 10.23 3.27
CA GLY A 38 -4.92 10.95 3.42
C GLY A 38 -4.13 10.47 4.65
N ALA A 39 -4.80 10.41 5.81
CA ALA A 39 -4.22 9.89 7.05
C ALA A 39 -3.88 8.40 6.95
N LEU A 40 -4.79 7.60 6.35
CA LEU A 40 -4.57 6.20 6.02
C LEU A 40 -3.27 5.98 5.26
N LEU A 41 -3.07 6.70 4.14
CA LEU A 41 -1.87 6.55 3.32
C LEU A 41 -0.62 7.04 4.05
N PHE A 42 -0.70 8.18 4.76
CA PHE A 42 0.43 8.71 5.50
C PHE A 42 0.92 7.75 6.59
N PHE A 43 0.03 7.35 7.51
CA PHE A 43 0.40 6.47 8.61
C PHE A 43 0.67 5.04 8.15
N GLY A 44 -0.05 4.53 7.13
CA GLY A 44 0.24 3.24 6.52
C GLY A 44 1.63 3.19 5.88
N LEU A 45 2.02 4.22 5.12
CA LEU A 45 3.38 4.33 4.57
C LEU A 45 4.43 4.52 5.66
N LEU A 46 4.10 5.21 6.77
CA LEU A 46 5.00 5.35 7.90
C LEU A 46 5.22 3.99 8.59
N SER A 47 4.19 3.16 8.75
CA SER A 47 4.31 1.78 9.24
C SER A 47 5.21 0.95 8.33
N ALA A 48 4.94 0.94 7.03
CA ALA A 48 5.75 0.22 6.04
C ALA A 48 7.21 0.69 6.05
N LEU A 49 7.45 2.01 6.10
CA LEU A 49 8.81 2.58 6.19
C LEU A 49 9.53 2.17 7.47
N THR A 50 8.85 2.27 8.61
CA THR A 50 9.43 1.92 9.91
C THR A 50 9.78 0.44 9.97
N GLY A 51 8.88 -0.42 9.48
CA GLY A 51 9.12 -1.86 9.31
C GLY A 51 10.32 -2.15 8.40
N ALA A 52 10.40 -1.51 7.23
CA ALA A 52 11.51 -1.67 6.29
C ALA A 52 12.85 -1.20 6.88
N VAL A 53 12.88 -0.07 7.60
CA VAL A 53 14.10 0.45 8.26
C VAL A 53 14.52 -0.47 9.40
N LEU A 54 13.59 -0.95 10.22
CA LEU A 54 13.85 -1.89 11.30
C LEU A 54 14.42 -3.22 10.75
N ALA A 55 13.77 -3.78 9.72
CA ALA A 55 14.23 -4.98 9.03
C ALA A 55 15.66 -4.81 8.49
N ALA A 56 15.94 -3.72 7.77
CA ALA A 56 17.26 -3.45 7.21
C ALA A 56 18.35 -3.24 8.28
N ARG A 57 18.05 -2.58 9.39
CA ARG A 57 19.01 -2.40 10.50
C ARG A 57 19.30 -3.72 11.21
N ARG A 58 18.27 -4.52 11.50
CA ARG A 58 18.42 -5.85 12.10
C ARG A 58 19.21 -6.81 11.20
N ALA A 59 19.01 -6.75 9.89
CA ALA A 59 19.79 -7.54 8.92
C ALA A 59 21.30 -7.26 9.04
N ARG A 60 21.68 -6.01 9.35
CA ARG A 60 23.07 -5.58 9.58
C ARG A 60 23.56 -5.77 11.02
N GLY A 61 22.76 -6.37 11.91
CA GLY A 61 23.12 -6.53 13.33
C GLY A 61 22.98 -5.26 14.17
N ALA A 62 22.47 -4.17 13.63
CA ALA A 62 22.21 -2.95 14.38
C ALA A 62 20.80 -3.00 14.98
N VAL A 63 20.68 -3.11 16.30
CA VAL A 63 19.39 -3.10 17.00
C VAL A 63 19.10 -1.68 17.48
N SER A 64 18.12 -1.04 16.86
CA SER A 64 17.64 0.28 17.30
C SER A 64 16.35 0.09 18.09
N TRP A 65 16.46 0.06 19.41
CA TRP A 65 15.34 -0.24 20.32
C TRP A 65 14.13 0.68 20.08
N TYR A 66 14.37 1.96 19.78
CA TYR A 66 13.33 2.98 19.54
C TYR A 66 12.47 2.73 18.29
N LEU A 67 12.91 1.88 17.36
CA LEU A 67 12.12 1.57 16.17
C LEU A 67 10.94 0.64 16.46
N TRP A 68 10.99 -0.15 17.53
CA TRP A 68 9.87 -0.99 17.95
C TRP A 68 8.66 -0.17 18.45
N PRO A 69 8.81 0.77 19.41
CA PRO A 69 7.70 1.64 19.79
C PRO A 69 7.29 2.57 18.66
N ALA A 70 8.20 3.03 17.80
CA ALA A 70 7.83 3.79 16.60
C ALA A 70 6.97 2.98 15.63
N LEU A 71 7.29 1.69 15.44
CA LEU A 71 6.48 0.79 14.61
C LEU A 71 5.09 0.60 15.24
N ALA A 72 5.02 0.30 16.55
CA ALA A 72 3.75 0.18 17.26
C ALA A 72 2.87 1.44 17.13
N ALA A 73 3.45 2.62 17.38
CA ALA A 73 2.75 3.90 17.29
C ALA A 73 2.26 4.19 15.86
N SER A 74 3.10 3.98 14.84
CA SER A 74 2.68 4.17 13.44
C SER A 74 1.55 3.21 13.05
N CYS A 75 1.60 1.95 13.48
CA CYS A 75 0.54 0.97 13.23
C CYS A 75 -0.76 1.34 13.92
N ALA A 76 -0.71 1.79 15.18
CA ALA A 76 -1.88 2.28 15.92
C ALA A 76 -2.55 3.46 15.20
N LEU A 77 -1.76 4.45 14.78
CA LEU A 77 -2.25 5.63 14.04
C LEU A 77 -2.81 5.25 12.67
N ALA A 78 -2.22 4.26 11.98
CA ALA A 78 -2.73 3.76 10.72
C ALA A 78 -4.12 3.11 10.89
N LEU A 79 -4.28 2.23 11.88
CA LEU A 79 -5.57 1.61 12.20
C LEU A 79 -6.62 2.64 12.65
N ALA A 80 -6.22 3.60 13.48
CA ALA A 80 -7.10 4.69 13.94
C ALA A 80 -7.53 5.61 12.80
N SER A 81 -6.74 5.71 11.73
CA SER A 81 -7.13 6.46 10.53
C SER A 81 -8.24 5.75 9.76
N LYS A 82 -8.06 4.44 9.48
CA LYS A 82 -9.07 3.60 8.83
C LYS A 82 -8.71 2.12 8.96
N HIS A 83 -9.69 1.24 9.16
CA HIS A 83 -9.47 -0.22 9.21
C HIS A 83 -8.88 -0.80 7.91
N SER A 84 -9.10 -0.13 6.77
CA SER A 84 -8.44 -0.49 5.50
C SER A 84 -6.93 -0.24 5.50
N ALA A 85 -6.35 0.24 6.62
CA ALA A 85 -4.91 0.28 6.86
C ALA A 85 -4.31 -1.09 7.18
N LEU A 86 -5.14 -2.10 7.46
CA LEU A 86 -4.68 -3.43 7.86
C LEU A 86 -3.58 -4.00 6.93
N PRO A 87 -3.64 -3.88 5.59
CA PRO A 87 -2.57 -4.35 4.73
C PRO A 87 -1.21 -3.69 4.98
N PHE A 88 -1.18 -2.40 5.32
CA PHE A 88 0.05 -1.69 5.68
C PHE A 88 0.64 -2.19 6.99
N VAL A 89 -0.22 -2.39 8.01
CA VAL A 89 0.20 -2.86 9.34
C VAL A 89 0.71 -4.29 9.26
N ALA A 90 -0.08 -5.19 8.68
CA ALA A 90 0.30 -6.58 8.49
C ALA A 90 1.50 -6.71 7.55
N GLY A 91 1.57 -5.89 6.50
CA GLY A 91 2.73 -5.78 5.60
C GLY A 91 4.00 -5.34 6.32
N ALA A 92 3.94 -4.32 7.19
CA ALA A 92 5.08 -3.84 7.96
C ALA A 92 5.60 -4.87 8.96
N LEU A 93 4.71 -5.53 9.71
CA LEU A 93 5.07 -6.60 10.64
C LEU A 93 5.62 -7.81 9.89
N GLY A 94 4.96 -8.20 8.79
CA GLY A 94 5.39 -9.29 7.90
C GLY A 94 6.76 -9.01 7.27
N TRP A 95 7.06 -7.77 6.90
CA TRP A 95 8.37 -7.34 6.40
C TRP A 95 9.47 -7.60 7.42
N VAL A 96 9.25 -7.20 8.68
CA VAL A 96 10.23 -7.43 9.76
C VAL A 96 10.39 -8.93 10.04
N PHE A 97 9.29 -9.69 10.03
CA PHE A 97 9.32 -11.14 10.25
C PHE A 97 10.11 -11.87 9.17
N ILE A 98 9.78 -11.65 7.89
CA ILE A 98 10.42 -12.36 6.77
C ILE A 98 11.90 -12.03 6.65
N ALA A 99 12.30 -10.78 6.97
CA ALA A 99 13.70 -10.40 7.04
C ALA A 99 14.45 -11.12 8.18
N GLY A 100 13.78 -11.40 9.30
CA GLY A 100 14.31 -12.25 10.37
C GLY A 100 14.49 -13.71 9.94
N CYS A 101 13.52 -14.26 9.22
CA CYS A 101 13.55 -15.63 8.68
C CYS A 101 14.67 -15.83 7.65
N ALA A 102 14.98 -14.83 6.83
CA ALA A 102 16.07 -14.88 5.85
C ALA A 102 17.46 -15.15 6.46
N GLN A 103 17.62 -15.03 7.78
CA GLN A 103 18.87 -15.35 8.49
C GLN A 103 18.98 -16.83 8.92
N PHE A 104 17.92 -17.63 8.78
CA PHE A 104 17.88 -19.07 9.12
C PHE A 104 18.39 -19.43 10.53
N LYS A 105 18.15 -18.56 11.52
CA LYS A 105 18.57 -18.77 12.92
C LYS A 105 17.35 -18.81 13.84
N LEU A 106 16.96 -20.00 14.31
CA LEU A 106 15.74 -20.20 15.10
C LEU A 106 15.62 -19.25 16.29
N ARG A 107 16.68 -19.08 17.09
CA ARG A 107 16.68 -18.12 18.22
C ARG A 107 16.35 -16.69 17.79
N ARG A 108 16.86 -16.25 16.63
CA ARG A 108 16.56 -14.90 16.10
C ARG A 108 15.14 -14.81 15.55
N ILE A 109 14.64 -15.88 14.94
CA ILE A 109 13.25 -15.96 14.45
C ILE A 109 12.30 -15.85 15.65
N LEU A 110 12.49 -16.66 16.69
CA LEU A 110 11.67 -16.62 17.91
C LEU A 110 11.73 -15.25 18.61
N ALA A 111 12.93 -14.67 18.76
CA ALA A 111 13.07 -13.34 19.35
C ALA A 111 12.39 -12.25 18.50
N THR A 112 12.41 -12.37 17.17
CA THR A 112 11.72 -11.44 16.27
C THR A 112 10.22 -11.62 16.36
N ALA A 113 9.71 -12.86 16.39
CA ALA A 113 8.30 -13.17 16.57
C ALA A 113 7.78 -12.63 17.90
N ALA A 114 8.49 -12.86 19.02
CA ALA A 114 8.13 -12.33 20.33
C ALA A 114 8.07 -10.79 20.33
N ALA A 115 9.06 -10.12 19.75
CA ALA A 115 9.07 -8.66 19.64
C ALA A 115 7.92 -8.13 18.76
N LEU A 116 7.56 -8.84 17.69
CA LEU A 116 6.43 -8.49 16.83
C LEU A 116 5.09 -8.70 17.53
N ILE A 117 4.93 -9.74 18.34
CA ILE A 117 3.74 -9.96 19.17
C ILE A 117 3.57 -8.78 20.13
N VAL A 118 4.62 -8.42 20.87
CA VAL A 118 4.59 -7.26 21.78
C VAL A 118 4.25 -5.97 21.01
N THR A 119 4.86 -5.76 19.84
CA THR A 119 4.59 -4.60 18.99
C THR A 119 3.14 -4.57 18.51
N GLY A 120 2.58 -5.72 18.13
CA GLY A 120 1.19 -5.87 17.71
C GLY A 120 0.21 -5.59 18.84
N ILE A 121 0.48 -6.10 20.05
CA ILE A 121 -0.29 -5.80 21.26
C ILE A 121 -0.26 -4.28 21.54
N MET A 122 0.93 -3.67 21.54
CA MET A 122 1.06 -2.23 21.75
C MET A 122 0.35 -1.39 20.68
N ALA A 123 0.38 -1.82 19.42
CA ALA A 123 -0.37 -1.17 18.35
C ALA A 123 -1.89 -1.31 18.55
N GLY A 124 -2.38 -2.48 18.96
CA GLY A 124 -3.79 -2.72 19.26
C GLY A 124 -4.28 -1.90 20.45
N LEU A 125 -3.51 -1.84 21.53
CA LEU A 125 -3.79 -0.98 22.68
C LEU A 125 -3.79 0.50 22.29
N GLY A 126 -2.84 0.94 21.47
CA GLY A 126 -2.80 2.30 20.93
C GLY A 126 -4.02 2.62 20.07
N PHE A 127 -4.47 1.68 19.23
CA PHE A 127 -5.70 1.84 18.44
C PHE A 127 -6.94 1.98 19.34
N ILE A 128 -7.08 1.16 20.38
CA ILE A 128 -8.18 1.25 21.35
C ILE A 128 -8.14 2.60 22.09
N ALA A 129 -6.95 3.02 22.56
CA ALA A 129 -6.78 4.30 23.23
C ALA A 129 -7.17 5.50 22.35
N LEU A 130 -6.91 5.42 21.05
CA LEU A 130 -7.24 6.47 20.08
C LEU A 130 -8.69 6.40 19.55
N SER A 131 -9.47 5.39 19.95
CA SER A 131 -10.83 5.14 19.44
C SER A 131 -11.86 5.22 20.56
N PRO A 132 -12.41 6.42 20.89
CA PRO A 132 -13.35 6.59 22.00
C PRO A 132 -14.57 5.67 21.97
N ALA A 133 -15.02 5.29 20.77
CA ALA A 133 -16.12 4.35 20.57
C ALA A 133 -15.85 2.95 21.16
N LEU A 134 -14.59 2.59 21.43
CA LEU A 134 -14.19 1.30 21.99
C LEU A 134 -14.01 1.34 23.51
N TRP A 135 -14.06 2.50 24.18
CA TRP A 135 -13.63 2.63 25.58
C TRP A 135 -14.54 1.96 26.60
N SER A 136 -15.84 1.85 26.33
CA SER A 136 -16.80 1.30 27.29
C SER A 136 -16.64 -0.20 27.52
N ASP A 137 -16.42 -0.95 26.45
CA ASP A 137 -16.26 -2.41 26.42
C ASP A 137 -15.52 -2.80 25.13
N PRO A 138 -14.18 -2.75 25.10
CA PRO A 138 -13.42 -2.92 23.87
C PRO A 138 -13.70 -4.25 23.15
N PRO A 139 -13.73 -5.42 23.83
CA PRO A 139 -14.06 -6.68 23.17
C PRO A 139 -15.45 -6.68 22.51
N ALA A 140 -16.50 -6.23 23.21
CA ALA A 140 -17.84 -6.19 22.65
C ALA A 140 -17.92 -5.21 21.46
N ARG A 141 -17.32 -4.03 21.59
CA ARG A 141 -17.34 -2.99 20.55
C ARG A 141 -16.57 -3.37 19.29
N ILE A 142 -15.54 -4.21 19.39
CA ILE A 142 -14.88 -4.79 18.21
C ILE A 142 -15.84 -5.75 17.49
N GLY A 143 -16.65 -6.52 18.23
CA GLY A 143 -17.71 -7.36 17.65
C GLY A 143 -18.74 -6.53 16.88
N ASP A 144 -19.28 -5.50 17.52
CA ASP A 144 -20.23 -4.55 16.91
C ASP A 144 -19.66 -3.95 15.61
N LEU A 145 -18.38 -3.54 15.64
CA LEU A 145 -17.70 -2.94 14.50
C LEU A 145 -17.61 -3.89 13.30
N LEU A 146 -17.29 -5.16 13.54
CA LEU A 146 -17.24 -6.17 12.48
C LEU A 146 -18.63 -6.46 11.91
N GLN A 147 -19.65 -6.54 12.76
CA GLN A 147 -21.03 -6.74 12.33
C GLN A 147 -21.52 -5.57 11.47
N ILE A 148 -21.41 -4.33 11.95
CA ILE A 148 -21.82 -3.12 11.21
C ILE A 148 -21.05 -3.03 9.88
N ARG A 149 -19.77 -3.44 9.87
CA ARG A 149 -18.98 -3.46 8.64
C ARG A 149 -19.52 -4.46 7.63
N GLN A 150 -19.97 -5.64 8.08
CA GLN A 150 -20.58 -6.65 7.21
C GLN A 150 -21.91 -6.14 6.65
N GLU A 151 -22.80 -5.63 7.51
CA GLU A 151 -24.09 -5.05 7.11
C GLU A 151 -23.93 -3.90 6.11
N LEU A 152 -22.92 -3.04 6.29
CA LEU A 152 -22.61 -1.96 5.36
C LEU A 152 -22.12 -2.49 4.01
N ILE A 153 -21.31 -3.55 3.99
CA ILE A 153 -20.86 -4.16 2.73
C ILE A 153 -22.05 -4.79 2.00
N ASP A 154 -22.90 -5.53 2.71
CA ASP A 154 -24.06 -6.21 2.13
C ASP A 154 -25.07 -5.21 1.54
N SER A 155 -25.35 -4.11 2.25
CA SER A 155 -26.19 -3.03 1.75
C SER A 155 -25.58 -2.32 0.52
N GLN A 156 -24.26 -2.15 0.47
CA GLN A 156 -23.59 -1.54 -0.68
C GLN A 156 -23.61 -2.46 -1.91
N VAL A 157 -23.41 -3.76 -1.72
CA VAL A 157 -23.52 -4.75 -2.81
C VAL A 157 -24.95 -4.77 -3.33
N ALA A 158 -25.96 -4.81 -2.45
CA ALA A 158 -27.36 -4.81 -2.86
C ALA A 158 -27.80 -3.51 -3.57
N ALA A 159 -27.24 -2.36 -3.20
CA ALA A 159 -27.64 -1.06 -3.73
C ALA A 159 -26.92 -0.65 -5.03
N PHE A 160 -25.68 -1.11 -5.26
CA PHE A 160 -24.81 -0.56 -6.31
C PHE A 160 -24.21 -1.60 -7.26
N SER A 161 -24.48 -2.88 -7.09
CA SER A 161 -24.01 -3.92 -8.00
C SER A 161 -25.04 -5.03 -8.19
N ASP A 162 -24.93 -5.77 -9.30
CA ASP A 162 -25.77 -6.96 -9.58
C ASP A 162 -25.29 -8.19 -8.76
N GLY A 163 -24.82 -7.96 -7.53
CA GLY A 163 -24.14 -8.93 -6.68
C GLY A 163 -22.64 -8.67 -6.50
N PRO A 164 -21.94 -9.53 -5.73
CA PRO A 164 -20.51 -9.38 -5.47
C PRO A 164 -19.70 -9.48 -6.76
N MET A 165 -18.64 -8.66 -6.87
CA MET A 165 -17.73 -8.73 -8.02
C MET A 165 -17.17 -10.15 -8.19
N PRO A 166 -17.19 -10.74 -9.40
CA PRO A 166 -16.53 -12.01 -9.70
C PRO A 166 -15.03 -12.00 -9.38
N VAL A 167 -14.49 -13.15 -8.95
CA VAL A 167 -13.06 -13.27 -8.58
C VAL A 167 -12.12 -12.92 -9.74
N GLN A 168 -12.49 -13.27 -10.97
CA GLN A 168 -11.72 -12.92 -12.17
C GLN A 168 -11.54 -11.41 -12.35
N ASP A 169 -12.59 -10.63 -12.07
CA ASP A 169 -12.55 -9.17 -12.16
C ASP A 169 -11.74 -8.58 -11.02
N ARG A 170 -11.76 -9.21 -9.83
CA ARG A 170 -10.88 -8.82 -8.70
C ARG A 170 -9.41 -9.03 -9.05
N ILE A 171 -9.09 -10.16 -9.69
CA ILE A 171 -7.73 -10.47 -10.16
C ILE A 171 -7.31 -9.47 -11.23
N ALA A 172 -8.17 -9.21 -12.24
CA ALA A 172 -7.90 -8.20 -13.25
C ALA A 172 -7.67 -6.82 -12.61
N GLY A 173 -8.47 -6.48 -11.61
CA GLY A 173 -8.38 -5.27 -10.80
C GLY A 173 -7.00 -5.05 -10.16
N VAL A 174 -6.29 -6.10 -9.76
CA VAL A 174 -4.92 -5.98 -9.21
C VAL A 174 -3.97 -5.36 -10.25
N PHE A 175 -4.15 -5.66 -11.54
CA PHE A 175 -3.29 -5.16 -12.60
C PHE A 175 -3.82 -3.88 -13.26
N THR A 176 -5.14 -3.70 -13.31
CA THR A 176 -5.76 -2.57 -14.00
C THR A 176 -5.92 -1.34 -13.11
N ASN A 177 -6.26 -1.50 -11.83
CA ASN A 177 -6.51 -0.37 -10.94
C ASN A 177 -5.33 0.59 -10.75
N PRO A 178 -4.06 0.14 -10.67
CA PRO A 178 -2.96 1.05 -10.43
C PRO A 178 -2.73 2.10 -11.53
N PHE A 179 -2.70 1.68 -12.79
CA PHE A 179 -2.26 2.56 -13.89
C PHE A 179 -3.17 2.56 -15.11
N LEU A 180 -4.04 1.57 -15.30
CA LEU A 180 -4.86 1.45 -16.52
C LEU A 180 -6.27 2.01 -16.35
N ARG A 181 -6.87 1.85 -15.16
CA ARG A 181 -8.22 2.34 -14.87
C ARG A 181 -8.20 3.86 -14.68
N PRO A 182 -9.11 4.62 -15.33
CA PRO A 182 -9.25 6.04 -15.05
C PRO A 182 -9.65 6.29 -13.59
N PRO A 183 -9.37 7.47 -13.02
CA PRO A 183 -9.81 7.83 -11.68
C PRO A 183 -11.34 7.75 -11.55
N GLN A 184 -11.82 7.05 -10.53
CA GLN A 184 -13.24 6.95 -10.22
C GLN A 184 -13.64 8.11 -9.29
N PHE A 185 -14.47 9.03 -9.81
CA PHE A 185 -14.93 10.20 -9.05
C PHE A 185 -16.14 9.90 -8.16
N PHE A 186 -16.92 8.88 -8.41
CA PHE A 186 -18.03 8.53 -7.54
C PHE A 186 -18.36 7.06 -7.69
N GLU A 187 -18.90 6.50 -6.62
CA GLU A 187 -19.32 5.10 -6.56
C GLU A 187 -20.73 4.92 -7.11
N ALA A 188 -21.64 5.87 -6.87
CA ALA A 188 -23.02 5.79 -7.34
C ALA A 188 -23.19 6.47 -8.71
N PRO A 189 -23.72 5.77 -9.73
CA PRO A 189 -23.88 6.32 -11.08
C PRO A 189 -24.73 7.60 -11.15
N ALA A 190 -25.72 7.74 -10.26
CA ALA A 190 -26.59 8.92 -10.20
C ALA A 190 -25.83 10.24 -10.04
N TRP A 191 -24.63 10.24 -9.43
CA TRP A 191 -23.81 11.44 -9.32
C TRP A 191 -23.35 12.00 -10.68
N ALA A 192 -23.33 11.18 -11.74
CA ALA A 192 -23.02 11.60 -13.10
C ALA A 192 -24.08 12.54 -13.70
N GLU A 193 -25.30 12.53 -13.16
CA GLU A 193 -26.43 13.33 -13.67
C GLU A 193 -26.42 14.77 -13.13
N TYR A 194 -25.61 15.04 -12.09
CA TYR A 194 -25.53 16.36 -11.47
C TYR A 194 -24.50 17.23 -12.21
N GLU A 195 -24.99 18.15 -13.04
CA GLU A 195 -24.18 19.08 -13.83
C GLU A 195 -23.08 19.81 -13.03
N PRO A 196 -23.34 20.34 -11.82
CA PRO A 196 -22.28 21.03 -11.06
C PRO A 196 -21.10 20.11 -10.72
N ILE A 197 -21.35 18.82 -10.49
CA ILE A 197 -20.30 17.84 -10.17
C ILE A 197 -19.50 17.51 -11.42
N THR A 198 -20.17 17.29 -12.55
CA THR A 198 -19.48 16.96 -13.80
C THR A 198 -18.64 18.12 -14.31
N GLN A 199 -19.10 19.37 -14.19
CA GLN A 199 -18.32 20.57 -14.50
C GLN A 199 -17.06 20.68 -13.62
N GLN A 200 -17.17 20.43 -12.31
CA GLN A 200 -16.00 20.42 -11.41
C GLN A 200 -15.00 19.32 -11.76
N ILE A 201 -15.48 18.12 -12.12
CA ILE A 201 -14.64 17.01 -12.57
C ILE A 201 -13.88 17.41 -13.84
N GLN A 202 -14.57 17.98 -14.84
CA GLN A 202 -13.96 18.42 -16.09
C GLN A 202 -12.92 19.52 -15.87
N ALA A 203 -13.24 20.53 -15.05
CA ALA A 203 -12.29 21.59 -14.69
C ALA A 203 -11.04 21.03 -13.99
N TYR A 204 -11.23 20.05 -13.10
CA TYR A 204 -10.13 19.38 -12.43
C TYR A 204 -9.28 18.53 -13.39
N THR A 205 -9.89 17.71 -14.24
CA THR A 205 -9.16 16.84 -15.17
C THR A 205 -8.43 17.63 -16.27
N ALA A 206 -8.91 18.82 -16.62
CA ALA A 206 -8.22 19.75 -17.51
C ALA A 206 -7.04 20.49 -16.84
N SER A 207 -6.99 20.50 -15.51
CA SER A 207 -5.94 21.21 -14.77
C SER A 207 -4.62 20.41 -14.69
N PRO A 208 -3.46 21.07 -14.55
CA PRO A 208 -2.18 20.38 -14.35
C PRO A 208 -2.09 19.66 -13.00
N LEU A 209 -3.10 19.81 -12.15
CA LEU A 209 -3.20 19.25 -10.82
C LEU A 209 -3.85 17.86 -10.81
N ALA A 210 -4.32 17.35 -11.95
CA ALA A 210 -4.95 16.04 -12.07
C ALA A 210 -3.96 14.87 -11.92
N GLY A 211 -2.65 15.14 -12.03
CA GLY A 211 -1.60 14.12 -12.07
C GLY A 211 -1.30 13.66 -13.50
N TYR A 212 -0.67 12.50 -13.64
CA TYR A 212 -0.47 11.91 -14.97
C TYR A 212 -1.74 11.22 -15.49
N SER A 213 -1.86 11.07 -16.81
CA SER A 213 -2.97 10.33 -17.42
C SER A 213 -2.92 8.85 -17.02
N SER A 214 -3.94 8.37 -16.31
CA SER A 214 -4.22 6.93 -16.21
C SER A 214 -4.64 6.37 -17.58
N GLY A 215 -4.34 5.11 -17.84
CA GLY A 215 -4.66 4.46 -19.11
C GLY A 215 -3.80 4.92 -20.28
N GLY A 216 -4.22 4.56 -21.49
CA GLY A 216 -3.47 4.86 -22.72
C GLY A 216 -2.01 4.38 -22.67
N ILE A 217 -1.12 5.06 -23.40
CA ILE A 217 0.28 4.65 -23.51
C ILE A 217 1.05 4.79 -22.18
N ILE A 218 0.75 5.83 -21.38
CA ILE A 218 1.40 6.07 -20.09
C ILE A 218 1.02 4.96 -19.12
N GLY A 219 -0.26 4.64 -18.99
CA GLY A 219 -0.75 3.56 -18.13
C GLY A 219 -0.12 2.22 -18.49
N TRP A 220 -0.08 1.87 -19.77
CA TRP A 220 0.58 0.63 -20.24
C TRP A 220 2.08 0.62 -19.95
N MET A 221 2.78 1.73 -20.14
CA MET A 221 4.20 1.85 -19.82
C MET A 221 4.45 1.66 -18.32
N LEU A 222 3.62 2.27 -17.45
CA LEU A 222 3.74 2.12 -15.99
C LEU A 222 3.42 0.69 -15.54
N THR A 223 2.39 0.04 -16.12
CA THR A 223 2.07 -1.36 -15.86
C THR A 223 3.19 -2.29 -16.31
N ALA A 224 3.78 -2.07 -17.50
CA ALA A 224 4.93 -2.85 -17.96
C ALA A 224 6.15 -2.66 -17.04
N ALA A 225 6.42 -1.42 -16.60
CA ALA A 225 7.47 -1.15 -15.62
C ALA A 225 7.18 -1.82 -14.26
N MET A 226 5.92 -1.84 -13.81
CA MET A 226 5.50 -2.52 -12.59
C MET A 226 5.78 -4.03 -12.68
N ILE A 227 5.36 -4.69 -13.77
CA ILE A 227 5.61 -6.11 -14.00
C ILE A 227 7.11 -6.38 -14.05
N LEU A 228 7.87 -5.58 -14.79
CA LEU A 228 9.33 -5.70 -14.88
C LEU A 228 10.01 -5.51 -13.51
N GLY A 229 9.54 -4.58 -12.69
CA GLY A 229 10.02 -4.39 -11.33
C GLY A 229 9.71 -5.60 -10.45
N GLY A 230 8.48 -6.11 -10.53
CA GLY A 230 8.03 -7.31 -9.82
C GLY A 230 8.89 -8.53 -10.13
N ILE A 231 9.22 -8.76 -11.40
CA ILE A 231 10.09 -9.88 -11.83
C ILE A 231 11.57 -9.57 -11.54
N GLY A 232 12.03 -8.37 -11.89
CA GLY A 232 13.44 -8.03 -11.92
C GLY A 232 14.06 -7.84 -10.53
N LEU A 233 13.27 -7.56 -9.49
CA LEU A 233 13.74 -7.57 -8.10
C LEU A 233 14.17 -8.97 -7.62
N TYR A 234 13.67 -10.03 -8.26
CA TYR A 234 14.02 -11.42 -7.96
C TYR A 234 15.19 -11.96 -8.78
N ILE A 235 15.58 -11.27 -9.86
CA ILE A 235 16.71 -11.66 -10.69
C ILE A 235 17.99 -11.04 -10.10
N PRO A 236 18.94 -11.83 -9.55
CA PRO A 236 20.06 -11.29 -8.78
C PRO A 236 20.98 -10.33 -9.55
N ARG A 237 21.00 -10.42 -10.88
CA ARG A 237 21.77 -9.53 -11.78
C ARG A 237 21.05 -8.21 -12.08
N TRP A 238 19.73 -8.16 -11.93
CA TRP A 238 18.91 -6.99 -12.28
C TRP A 238 18.60 -6.14 -11.07
N ARG A 239 18.46 -6.77 -9.88
CA ARG A 239 18.10 -6.09 -8.64
C ARG A 239 19.00 -4.87 -8.37
N PRO A 240 18.40 -3.72 -8.03
CA PRO A 240 19.18 -2.53 -7.73
C PRO A 240 20.09 -2.66 -6.50
N ARG A 241 19.69 -3.49 -5.53
CA ARG A 241 20.44 -3.79 -4.30
C ARG A 241 20.66 -5.30 -4.15
N ARG A 242 21.76 -5.67 -3.49
CA ARG A 242 22.13 -7.08 -3.25
C ARG A 242 21.41 -7.74 -2.07
N ASP A 243 20.82 -6.95 -1.18
CA ASP A 243 20.07 -7.47 -0.03
C ASP A 243 18.70 -7.97 -0.48
N TRP A 244 18.28 -9.12 0.04
CA TRP A 244 16.97 -9.72 -0.21
C TRP A 244 15.88 -9.20 0.71
N ALA A 245 16.23 -8.65 1.89
CA ALA A 245 15.25 -8.20 2.88
C ALA A 245 14.24 -7.17 2.32
N PRO A 246 14.64 -6.17 1.50
CA PRO A 246 13.67 -5.24 0.91
C PRO A 246 12.72 -5.92 -0.09
N THR A 247 13.23 -6.82 -0.93
CA THR A 247 12.42 -7.54 -1.93
C THR A 247 11.41 -8.47 -1.27
N LEU A 248 11.85 -9.28 -0.30
CA LEU A 248 10.98 -10.21 0.42
C LEU A 248 9.90 -9.45 1.20
N GLY A 249 10.28 -8.36 1.88
CA GLY A 249 9.33 -7.57 2.64
C GLY A 249 8.28 -6.85 1.79
N LEU A 250 8.69 -6.24 0.67
CA LEU A 250 7.75 -5.67 -0.30
C LEU A 250 6.78 -6.73 -0.84
N SER A 251 7.25 -7.95 -1.01
CA SER A 251 6.44 -9.05 -1.55
C SER A 251 5.43 -9.59 -0.54
N VAL A 252 5.80 -9.69 0.74
CA VAL A 252 4.86 -10.01 1.82
C VAL A 252 3.79 -8.93 1.94
N TRP A 253 4.18 -7.66 1.91
CA TRP A 253 3.22 -6.56 1.94
C TRP A 253 2.27 -6.61 0.75
N THR A 254 2.80 -6.78 -0.48
CA THR A 254 1.99 -6.91 -1.69
C THR A 254 1.04 -8.10 -1.64
N ALA A 255 1.51 -9.26 -1.17
CA ALA A 255 0.69 -10.46 -1.06
C ALA A 255 -0.50 -10.25 -0.10
N ILE A 256 -0.27 -9.63 1.06
CA ILE A 256 -1.32 -9.30 2.02
C ILE A 256 -2.33 -8.31 1.41
N THR A 257 -1.85 -7.27 0.72
CA THR A 257 -2.70 -6.31 0.04
C THR A 257 -3.54 -6.97 -1.05
N VAL A 258 -2.95 -7.84 -1.87
CA VAL A 258 -3.66 -8.59 -2.92
C VAL A 258 -4.71 -9.51 -2.31
N ILE A 259 -4.38 -10.28 -1.26
CA ILE A 259 -5.36 -11.12 -0.57
C ILE A 259 -6.53 -10.28 -0.06
N THR A 260 -6.26 -9.13 0.56
CA THR A 260 -7.31 -8.23 1.07
C THR A 260 -8.20 -7.70 -0.05
N LEU A 261 -7.62 -7.39 -1.21
CA LEU A 261 -8.36 -6.97 -2.40
C LEU A 261 -9.24 -8.06 -2.99
N LEU A 262 -8.71 -9.29 -3.06
CA LEU A 262 -9.47 -10.45 -3.55
C LEU A 262 -10.65 -10.79 -2.63
N LEU A 263 -10.59 -10.41 -1.35
CA LEU A 263 -11.70 -10.54 -0.42
C LEU A 263 -12.73 -9.41 -0.53
N SER A 264 -12.41 -8.29 -1.19
CA SER A 264 -13.35 -7.18 -1.36
C SER A 264 -14.40 -7.51 -2.41
N PRO A 265 -15.71 -7.44 -2.09
CA PRO A 265 -16.77 -7.75 -3.05
C PRO A 265 -17.15 -6.56 -3.95
N LEU A 266 -16.59 -5.37 -3.73
CA LEU A 266 -17.00 -4.13 -4.37
C LEU A 266 -15.95 -3.64 -5.38
N ASP A 267 -16.39 -3.12 -6.53
CA ASP A 267 -15.51 -2.58 -7.59
C ASP A 267 -15.05 -1.13 -7.37
N TRP A 268 -15.03 -0.68 -6.14
CA TRP A 268 -14.67 0.71 -5.87
C TRP A 268 -13.16 0.87 -5.85
N GLN A 269 -12.66 1.75 -6.72
CA GLN A 269 -11.23 2.03 -6.87
C GLN A 269 -10.58 2.47 -5.55
N ARG A 270 -11.35 3.09 -4.63
CA ARG A 270 -10.84 3.46 -3.30
C ARG A 270 -10.39 2.26 -2.47
N TYR A 271 -10.93 1.07 -2.69
CA TYR A 271 -10.46 -0.15 -2.02
C TYR A 271 -9.10 -0.61 -2.54
N ALA A 272 -8.71 -0.20 -3.75
CA ALA A 272 -7.38 -0.42 -4.32
C ALA A 272 -6.32 0.61 -3.85
N LEU A 273 -6.68 1.62 -3.05
CA LEU A 273 -5.72 2.60 -2.52
C LEU A 273 -4.54 1.96 -1.78
N PRO A 274 -4.73 0.92 -0.94
CA PRO A 274 -3.62 0.26 -0.28
C PRO A 274 -2.63 -0.42 -1.21
N LEU A 275 -2.98 -0.71 -2.47
CA LEU A 275 -2.11 -1.34 -3.49
C LEU A 275 -1.26 -0.34 -4.27
N LEU A 276 -1.71 0.91 -4.37
CA LEU A 276 -1.04 1.92 -5.20
C LEU A 276 0.42 2.17 -4.79
N PRO A 277 0.77 2.25 -3.48
CA PRO A 277 2.17 2.37 -3.08
C PRO A 277 3.07 1.26 -3.63
N GLU A 278 2.66 0.00 -3.50
CA GLU A 278 3.42 -1.17 -3.92
C GLU A 278 3.57 -1.18 -5.44
N ALA A 279 2.48 -0.92 -6.16
CA ALA A 279 2.49 -0.80 -7.61
C ALA A 279 3.46 0.30 -8.08
N VAL A 280 3.46 1.46 -7.43
CA VAL A 280 4.40 2.55 -7.71
C VAL A 280 5.84 2.16 -7.37
N LEU A 281 6.08 1.45 -6.27
CA LEU A 281 7.42 0.97 -5.90
C LEU A 281 7.96 -0.01 -6.94
N PHE A 282 7.13 -0.94 -7.41
CA PHE A 282 7.50 -1.86 -8.49
C PHE A 282 7.75 -1.13 -9.80
N ALA A 283 6.88 -0.18 -10.20
CA ALA A 283 7.09 0.61 -11.41
C ALA A 283 8.40 1.40 -11.36
N ALA A 284 8.68 2.07 -10.23
CA ALA A 284 9.93 2.79 -10.00
C ALA A 284 11.16 1.86 -10.05
N ALA A 285 11.05 0.64 -9.50
CA ALA A 285 12.11 -0.36 -9.59
C ALA A 285 12.32 -0.82 -11.04
N GLY A 286 11.26 -1.06 -11.80
CA GLY A 286 11.31 -1.42 -13.21
C GLY A 286 12.04 -0.38 -14.06
N PHE A 287 11.69 0.90 -13.94
CA PHE A 287 12.41 1.98 -14.62
C PHE A 287 13.88 2.07 -14.19
N THR A 288 14.17 1.86 -12.91
CA THR A 288 15.56 1.83 -12.41
C THR A 288 16.36 0.70 -13.06
N ILE A 289 15.74 -0.47 -13.25
CA ILE A 289 16.36 -1.63 -13.91
C ILE A 289 16.63 -1.32 -15.39
N ILE A 290 15.65 -0.78 -16.11
CA ILE A 290 15.79 -0.35 -17.52
C ILE A 290 16.94 0.64 -17.67
N GLY A 291 16.96 1.70 -16.83
CA GLY A 291 18.01 2.72 -16.87
C GLY A 291 19.41 2.14 -16.65
N ARG A 292 19.54 1.16 -15.74
CA ARG A 292 20.82 0.45 -15.55
C ARG A 292 21.25 -0.34 -16.77
N TRP A 293 20.33 -1.03 -17.45
CA TRP A 293 20.67 -1.78 -18.66
C TRP A 293 21.16 -0.87 -19.79
N ILE A 294 20.52 0.29 -19.98
CA ILE A 294 20.93 1.27 -20.99
C ILE A 294 22.34 1.77 -20.71
N VAL A 295 22.64 2.16 -19.46
CA VAL A 295 23.97 2.64 -19.07
C VAL A 295 25.05 1.55 -19.15
N LEU A 296 24.72 0.29 -18.85
CA LEU A 296 25.68 -0.82 -18.97
C LEU A 296 25.97 -1.19 -20.42
N ARG A 297 25.00 -1.03 -21.33
CA ARG A 297 25.20 -1.25 -22.76
C ARG A 297 26.04 -0.14 -23.39
N SER A 298 25.91 1.11 -22.96
CA SER A 298 26.69 2.23 -23.52
C SER A 298 28.18 2.24 -23.13
N LYS A 299 28.57 1.41 -22.16
CA LYS A 299 29.97 1.27 -21.71
C LYS A 299 30.70 0.07 -22.33
N ARG A 300 30.03 -0.70 -23.20
CA ARG A 300 30.60 -1.80 -23.96
C ARG A 300 30.75 -1.38 -25.41
#